data_AF-A0A1H5VID4-F1
#
_entry.id   AF-A0A1H5VID4-F1
#
_cell.length_a   1.000
_cell.length_b   1.000
_cell.length_c   1.000
_cell.angle_alpha   90.00
_cell.angle_beta   90.00
_cell.angle_gamma   90.00
#
_symmetry.space_group_name_H-M   'P 1'
#
loop_
_entity.id
_entity.type
_entity.pdbx_description
1 polymer ?
#
loop_
_entity_poly.entity_id
_entity_poly.type
_entity_poly.pdbx_seq_one_letter_code
_entity_poly.pdbx_strand_id
1 'polypeptide(L)'
;MKEIKLEFEKEGGGISKSLSAFVRLGDSIFAAGDEGVDLARLKESDDGTSFKLKELINLSGWFDLPIPPLQEQTNQIMEIDLEGMDFDCTNQLLWMVGSHSLKRGRAKATFDTKKNLELLGKVEPDANRFFLGCVFLHKNKNKQFRLSLSEGDNNTRAAQLRCDATTSELLDEIRRDTLFTRFCDKNDGIPGKDNGIDIEGLACARNGRVLVGMRGPVLRGIAIVLELAPERIDSPDTKADQLQLTKIGPTGLKYRRHFLDLAGHGIRDLCWDGDDLLILAGPTTGLDSPPLIFRWKAARKAFGKMSDDEEKFIWRSEYVLVQQCLGSTWKQVEAGADHAEAIALFDKKHLMIGYDSPSTKRFHKPASVIVDIVDL
;
A
#
# COMPACT_ATOMS: atom_id res chain seq x y z
N MET A 1 23.58 -11.05 3.59
CA MET A 1 22.13 -11.00 3.34
C MET A 1 21.51 -12.24 3.94
N LYS A 2 20.59 -12.06 4.88
CA LYS A 2 19.75 -13.16 5.35
C LYS A 2 18.56 -13.21 4.39
N GLU A 3 18.23 -14.40 3.90
CA GLU A 3 17.02 -14.61 3.10
C GLU A 3 15.98 -15.24 4.00
N ILE A 4 14.74 -14.77 3.90
CA ILE A 4 13.60 -15.34 4.64
C ILE A 4 12.60 -15.88 3.62
N LYS A 5 12.08 -17.08 3.88
CA LYS A 5 11.05 -17.69 3.04
C LYS A 5 9.68 -17.31 3.57
N LEU A 6 8.81 -16.82 2.70
CA LEU A 6 7.39 -16.70 2.95
C LEU A 6 6.71 -17.88 2.26
N GLU A 7 6.09 -18.78 3.03
CA GLU A 7 5.44 -20.00 2.56
C GLU A 7 3.91 -19.81 2.64
N PHE A 8 3.29 -19.56 1.49
CA PHE A 8 1.87 -19.22 1.38
C PHE A 8 0.96 -20.44 1.15
N GLU A 9 1.53 -21.63 0.97
CA GLU A 9 0.81 -22.84 0.55
C GLU A 9 0.02 -22.62 -0.76
N LYS A 10 -0.67 -23.66 -1.27
CA LYS A 10 -1.35 -23.56 -2.57
C LYS A 10 -2.42 -22.46 -2.57
N GLU A 11 -3.09 -22.27 -1.44
CA GLU A 11 -4.20 -21.34 -1.24
C GLU A 11 -3.75 -19.88 -1.34
N GLY A 12 -2.57 -19.52 -0.80
CA GLY A 12 -2.03 -18.16 -0.89
C GLY A 12 -1.08 -17.95 -2.08
N GLY A 13 -1.08 -18.84 -3.06
CA GLY A 13 -0.13 -18.81 -4.16
C GLY A 13 -0.16 -17.56 -5.04
N GLY A 14 -1.30 -16.86 -5.11
CA GLY A 14 -1.41 -15.55 -5.78
C GLY A 14 -0.53 -14.50 -5.11
N ILE A 15 -0.69 -14.31 -3.80
CA ILE A 15 0.07 -13.34 -2.99
C ILE A 15 1.59 -13.57 -3.13
N SER A 16 2.04 -14.83 -3.19
CA SER A 16 3.47 -15.12 -3.34
C SER A 16 4.10 -14.63 -4.66
N LYS A 17 3.28 -14.35 -5.68
CA LYS A 17 3.72 -13.93 -7.02
C LYS A 17 3.61 -12.43 -7.25
N SER A 18 3.00 -11.69 -6.34
CA SER A 18 2.76 -10.27 -6.54
C SER A 18 2.67 -9.52 -5.21
N LEU A 19 3.64 -9.79 -4.34
CA LEU A 19 3.68 -9.24 -2.98
C LEU A 19 3.86 -7.72 -3.02
N SER A 20 2.81 -7.00 -2.66
CA SER A 20 2.72 -5.53 -2.76
C SER A 20 2.62 -4.83 -1.41
N ALA A 21 2.16 -5.52 -0.35
CA ALA A 21 2.06 -4.94 0.98
C ALA A 21 2.28 -5.98 2.09
N PHE A 22 3.07 -5.65 3.11
CA PHE A 22 3.16 -6.47 4.32
C PHE A 22 3.59 -5.71 5.56
N VAL A 23 3.16 -6.22 6.72
CA VAL A 23 3.62 -5.75 8.04
C VAL A 23 4.08 -6.92 8.90
N ARG A 24 5.14 -6.72 9.69
CA ARG A 24 5.57 -7.69 10.70
C ARG A 24 5.07 -7.29 12.08
N LEU A 25 4.31 -8.17 12.72
CA LEU A 25 3.77 -8.00 14.07
C LEU A 25 4.22 -9.16 14.97
N GLY A 26 5.35 -8.96 15.66
CA GLY A 26 5.94 -10.00 16.51
C GLY A 26 6.41 -11.21 15.69
N ASP A 27 5.81 -12.37 15.96
CA ASP A 27 6.08 -13.64 15.28
C ASP A 27 5.22 -13.83 14.02
N SER A 28 4.46 -12.81 13.61
CA SER A 28 3.52 -12.89 12.50
C SER A 28 3.85 -11.87 11.41
N ILE A 29 3.58 -12.24 10.16
CA ILE A 29 3.55 -11.32 9.02
C ILE A 29 2.12 -11.31 8.49
N PHE A 30 1.55 -10.13 8.28
CA PHE A 30 0.36 -9.95 7.46
C PHE A 30 0.83 -9.48 6.09
N ALA A 31 0.40 -10.15 5.02
CA ALA A 31 0.85 -9.91 3.66
C ALA A 31 -0.30 -9.98 2.67
N ALA A 32 -0.28 -9.10 1.68
CA ALA A 32 -1.23 -9.04 0.58
C ALA A 32 -0.48 -8.85 -0.75
N GLY A 33 -1.19 -9.16 -1.84
CA GLY A 33 -0.71 -8.87 -3.19
C GLY A 33 -1.61 -7.86 -3.91
N ASP A 34 -1.12 -7.37 -5.05
CA ASP A 34 -1.88 -6.51 -5.97
C ASP A 34 -3.01 -7.29 -6.67
N GLU A 35 -2.89 -8.62 -6.74
CA GLU A 35 -3.89 -9.53 -7.26
C GLU A 35 -4.80 -10.08 -6.15
N GLY A 36 -6.11 -10.06 -6.42
CA GLY A 36 -7.12 -10.70 -5.58
C GLY A 36 -7.65 -9.85 -4.44
N VAL A 37 -8.23 -10.52 -3.43
CA VAL A 37 -8.99 -9.89 -2.32
C VAL A 37 -8.64 -10.49 -0.96
N ASP A 38 -7.53 -11.22 -0.89
CA ASP A 38 -7.15 -11.99 0.30
C ASP A 38 -5.95 -11.38 1.01
N LEU A 39 -5.99 -11.47 2.34
CA LEU A 39 -4.90 -11.13 3.24
C LEU A 39 -4.37 -12.42 3.87
N ALA A 40 -3.07 -12.68 3.75
CA ALA A 40 -2.42 -13.81 4.40
C ALA A 40 -1.83 -13.42 5.75
N ARG A 41 -2.07 -14.25 6.77
CA ARG A 41 -1.33 -14.22 8.04
C ARG A 41 -0.36 -15.39 8.08
N LEU A 42 0.93 -15.08 7.99
CA LEU A 42 2.02 -16.02 8.12
C LEU A 42 2.57 -15.99 9.56
N LYS A 43 3.09 -17.12 10.05
CA LYS A 43 3.75 -17.23 11.36
C LYS A 43 5.18 -17.74 11.20
N GLU A 44 6.11 -17.11 11.91
CA GLU A 44 7.51 -17.50 11.99
C GLU A 44 7.67 -18.97 12.43
N SER A 45 8.58 -19.69 11.77
CA SER A 45 9.01 -21.03 12.13
C SER A 45 9.91 -21.01 13.37
N ASP A 46 9.97 -22.13 14.09
CA ASP A 46 10.79 -22.24 15.31
C ASP A 46 12.29 -22.05 15.04
N ASP A 47 12.76 -22.32 13.82
CA ASP A 47 14.15 -22.10 13.39
C ASP A 47 14.44 -20.67 12.91
N GLY A 48 13.42 -19.80 12.81
CA GLY A 48 13.56 -18.40 12.38
C GLY A 48 14.02 -18.22 10.92
N THR A 49 13.79 -19.23 10.08
CA THR A 49 14.18 -19.23 8.65
C THR A 49 13.01 -19.03 7.69
N SER A 50 11.77 -19.26 8.13
CA SER A 50 10.59 -19.04 7.30
C SER A 50 9.38 -18.52 8.07
N PHE A 51 8.41 -17.98 7.33
CA PHE A 51 7.08 -17.66 7.82
C PHE A 51 6.07 -18.50 7.03
N LYS A 52 5.22 -19.24 7.73
CA LYS A 52 4.29 -20.21 7.13
C LYS A 52 2.86 -19.77 7.28
N LEU A 53 2.05 -19.95 6.23
CA LEU A 53 0.64 -19.61 6.23
C LEU A 53 -0.06 -20.25 7.43
N LYS A 54 -0.83 -19.43 8.14
CA LYS A 54 -1.74 -19.87 9.20
C LYS A 54 -3.18 -19.58 8.88
N GLU A 55 -3.43 -18.56 8.08
CA GLU A 55 -4.78 -18.07 7.84
C GLU A 55 -4.77 -17.24 6.55
N LEU A 56 -5.76 -17.49 5.71
CA LEU A 56 -6.07 -16.66 4.55
C LEU A 56 -7.43 -16.00 4.82
N ILE A 57 -7.48 -14.69 4.72
CA ILE A 57 -8.60 -13.86 5.14
C ILE A 57 -9.18 -13.20 3.89
N ASN A 58 -10.41 -13.56 3.53
CA ASN A 58 -11.07 -12.93 2.41
C ASN A 58 -11.71 -11.60 2.83
N LEU A 59 -11.21 -10.49 2.29
CA LEU A 59 -11.62 -9.14 2.71
C LEU A 59 -13.06 -8.80 2.31
N SER A 60 -13.65 -9.46 1.31
CA SER A 60 -15.07 -9.27 0.96
C SER A 60 -16.04 -9.75 2.05
N GLY A 61 -15.55 -10.58 3.00
CA GLY A 61 -16.28 -10.96 4.20
C GLY A 61 -16.32 -9.86 5.27
N TRP A 62 -15.44 -8.86 5.19
CA TRP A 62 -15.26 -7.81 6.19
C TRP A 62 -15.70 -6.44 5.69
N PHE A 63 -15.66 -6.22 4.38
CA PHE A 63 -15.90 -4.92 3.75
C PHE A 63 -17.02 -5.01 2.70
N ASP A 64 -17.71 -3.90 2.51
CA ASP A 64 -18.67 -3.71 1.43
C ASP A 64 -17.93 -3.21 0.19
N LEU A 65 -17.42 -4.15 -0.60
CA LEU A 65 -16.73 -3.85 -1.86
C LEU A 65 -17.76 -3.40 -2.92
N PRO A 66 -17.44 -2.37 -3.74
CA PRO A 66 -18.37 -1.85 -4.75
C PRO A 66 -18.87 -2.88 -5.77
N ILE A 67 -18.04 -3.87 -6.11
CA ILE A 67 -18.41 -4.97 -7.00
C ILE A 67 -17.98 -6.33 -6.42
N PRO A 68 -18.70 -7.42 -6.74
CA PRO A 68 -18.34 -8.75 -6.30
C PRO A 68 -16.91 -9.15 -6.72
N PRO A 69 -16.12 -9.81 -5.85
CA PRO A 69 -14.76 -10.26 -6.16
C PRO A 69 -14.64 -11.24 -7.31
N LEU A 70 -15.72 -11.95 -7.66
CA LEU A 70 -15.75 -12.89 -8.77
C LEU A 70 -16.83 -12.47 -9.76
N GLN A 71 -16.42 -12.19 -10.99
CA GLN A 71 -17.34 -11.93 -12.08
C GLN A 71 -17.70 -13.24 -12.77
N GLU A 72 -18.88 -13.79 -12.48
CA GLU A 72 -19.31 -15.13 -12.93
C GLU A 72 -19.26 -15.31 -14.46
N GLN A 73 -19.51 -14.26 -15.23
CA GLN A 73 -19.57 -14.35 -16.69
C GLN A 73 -18.18 -14.50 -17.34
N THR A 74 -17.15 -13.92 -16.72
CA THR A 74 -15.78 -13.88 -17.25
C THR A 74 -14.83 -14.77 -16.45
N ASN A 75 -15.28 -15.27 -15.29
CA ASN A 75 -14.46 -15.92 -14.27
C ASN A 75 -13.25 -15.06 -13.86
N GLN A 76 -13.39 -13.73 -13.98
CA GLN A 76 -12.37 -12.75 -13.63
C GLN A 76 -12.49 -12.40 -12.15
N ILE A 77 -11.35 -12.31 -11.48
CA ILE A 77 -11.26 -11.82 -10.12
C ILE A 77 -11.18 -10.29 -10.15
N MET A 78 -12.06 -9.62 -9.40
CA MET A 78 -12.09 -8.18 -9.22
C MET A 78 -11.29 -7.81 -7.97
N GLU A 79 -10.00 -7.57 -8.19
CA GLU A 79 -9.01 -7.33 -7.14
C GLU A 79 -9.19 -6.00 -6.41
N ILE A 80 -8.75 -5.95 -5.16
CA ILE A 80 -8.65 -4.70 -4.39
C ILE A 80 -7.37 -3.93 -4.76
N ASP A 81 -6.34 -4.62 -5.27
CA ASP A 81 -5.03 -4.02 -5.56
C ASP A 81 -4.44 -3.42 -4.29
N LEU A 82 -4.19 -4.27 -3.28
CA LEU A 82 -3.73 -3.82 -1.97
C LEU A 82 -2.26 -3.41 -2.05
N GLU A 83 -1.98 -2.12 -2.01
CA GLU A 83 -0.63 -1.60 -2.23
C GLU A 83 0.02 -1.04 -0.96
N GLY A 84 -0.74 -0.87 0.13
CA GLY A 84 -0.20 -0.33 1.38
C GLY A 84 -0.85 -0.91 2.62
N MET A 85 -0.05 -1.10 3.66
CA MET A 85 -0.50 -1.65 4.94
C MET A 85 0.36 -1.17 6.10
N ASP A 86 -0.26 -0.80 7.21
CA ASP A 86 0.44 -0.54 8.48
C ASP A 86 -0.45 -0.87 9.67
N PHE A 87 0.17 -1.09 10.82
CA PHE A 87 -0.52 -1.39 12.06
C PHE A 87 -0.46 -0.22 13.04
N ASP A 88 -1.63 0.36 13.32
CA ASP A 88 -1.78 1.30 14.40
C ASP A 88 -1.79 0.57 15.75
N CYS A 89 -0.62 0.50 16.36
CA CYS A 89 -0.45 -0.11 17.67
C CYS A 89 -1.23 0.58 18.81
N THR A 90 -1.65 1.84 18.64
CA THR A 90 -2.38 2.59 19.66
C THR A 90 -3.84 2.13 19.71
N ASN A 91 -4.45 2.00 18.53
CA ASN A 91 -5.86 1.61 18.39
C ASN A 91 -6.06 0.12 18.04
N GLN A 92 -4.96 -0.63 17.87
CA GLN A 92 -4.96 -2.05 17.46
C GLN A 92 -5.65 -2.28 16.11
N LEU A 93 -5.46 -1.35 15.16
CA LEU A 93 -6.06 -1.41 13.84
C LEU A 93 -5.01 -1.74 12.79
N LEU A 94 -5.28 -2.75 11.96
CA LEU A 94 -4.55 -2.98 10.73
C LEU A 94 -5.20 -2.15 9.62
N TRP A 95 -4.48 -1.15 9.12
CA TRP A 95 -4.90 -0.30 8.03
C TRP A 95 -4.40 -0.84 6.69
N MET A 96 -5.21 -0.68 5.66
CA MET A 96 -4.96 -1.16 4.31
C MET A 96 -5.49 -0.16 3.29
N VAL A 97 -4.79 -0.01 2.17
CA VAL A 97 -5.20 0.88 1.07
C VAL A 97 -4.99 0.20 -0.27
N GLY A 98 -5.90 0.44 -1.21
CA GLY A 98 -5.76 0.06 -2.60
C GLY A 98 -5.23 1.22 -3.46
N SER A 99 -4.84 0.95 -4.70
CA SER A 99 -4.13 1.96 -5.51
C SER A 99 -4.87 3.25 -5.82
N HIS A 100 -6.20 3.26 -5.74
CA HIS A 100 -7.05 4.35 -6.19
C HIS A 100 -6.82 4.79 -7.66
N SER A 101 -6.17 3.93 -8.45
CA SER A 101 -5.67 4.27 -9.78
C SER A 101 -6.67 3.97 -10.90
N LEU A 102 -6.55 4.71 -12.00
CA LEU A 102 -7.12 4.29 -13.29
C LEU A 102 -6.11 3.39 -14.02
N LYS A 103 -6.61 2.45 -14.83
CA LYS A 103 -5.81 1.52 -15.63
C LYS A 103 -5.81 1.91 -17.10
N ARG A 104 -4.69 1.70 -17.79
CA ARG A 104 -4.61 1.67 -19.26
C ARG A 104 -4.41 0.25 -19.75
N GLY A 105 -5.06 -0.11 -20.87
CA GLY A 105 -4.80 -1.37 -21.55
C GLY A 105 -3.34 -1.48 -22.02
N ARG A 106 -2.70 -2.62 -21.75
CA ARG A 106 -1.32 -2.90 -22.15
C ARG A 106 -1.26 -3.52 -23.55
N ALA A 107 -0.46 -2.92 -24.44
CA ALA A 107 -0.16 -3.51 -25.74
C ALA A 107 0.59 -4.86 -25.60
N LYS A 108 0.33 -5.79 -26.51
CA LYS A 108 0.97 -7.12 -26.53
C LYS A 108 1.51 -7.42 -27.92
N ALA A 109 2.71 -8.00 -27.98
CA ALA A 109 3.37 -8.38 -29.22
C ALA A 109 2.58 -9.40 -30.05
N THR A 110 1.69 -10.17 -29.40
CA THR A 110 0.82 -11.16 -30.04
C THR A 110 -0.42 -10.58 -30.71
N PHE A 111 -0.71 -9.29 -30.51
CA PHE A 111 -1.88 -8.61 -31.09
C PHE A 111 -1.49 -7.77 -32.30
N ASP A 112 -2.43 -7.59 -33.23
CA ASP A 112 -2.23 -6.71 -34.37
C ASP A 112 -2.22 -5.22 -33.95
N THR A 113 -1.82 -4.35 -34.89
CA THR A 113 -1.74 -2.90 -34.65
C THR A 113 -3.08 -2.32 -34.23
N LYS A 114 -4.18 -2.73 -34.86
CA LYS A 114 -5.51 -2.19 -34.56
C LYS A 114 -5.89 -2.50 -33.11
N LYS A 115 -5.73 -3.75 -32.68
CA LYS A 115 -6.05 -4.18 -31.33
C LYS A 115 -5.15 -3.53 -30.28
N ASN A 116 -3.86 -3.37 -30.58
CA ASN A 116 -2.95 -2.66 -29.68
C ASN A 116 -3.31 -1.17 -29.53
N LEU A 117 -3.71 -0.50 -30.61
CA LEU A 117 -4.20 0.89 -30.54
C LEU A 117 -5.50 0.99 -29.73
N GLU A 118 -6.43 0.05 -29.90
CA GLU A 118 -7.65 -0.03 -29.08
C GLU A 118 -7.33 -0.18 -27.59
N LEU A 119 -6.39 -1.07 -27.22
CA LEU A 119 -5.99 -1.28 -25.84
C LEU A 119 -5.32 -0.04 -25.24
N LEU A 120 -4.39 0.58 -25.97
CA LEU A 120 -3.70 1.78 -25.49
C LEU A 120 -4.66 2.98 -25.36
N GLY A 121 -5.72 3.05 -26.18
CA GLY A 121 -6.76 4.08 -26.07
C GLY A 121 -7.73 3.86 -24.90
N LYS A 122 -7.77 2.65 -24.33
CA LYS A 122 -8.71 2.30 -23.25
C LYS A 122 -8.14 2.70 -21.89
N VAL A 123 -8.81 3.65 -21.23
CA VAL A 123 -8.61 4.01 -19.83
C VAL A 123 -9.88 3.67 -19.06
N GLU A 124 -9.75 2.95 -17.96
CA GLU A 124 -10.91 2.54 -17.16
C GLU A 124 -10.60 2.54 -15.65
N PRO A 125 -11.60 2.85 -14.81
CA PRO A 125 -11.51 2.59 -13.38
C PRO A 125 -11.58 1.09 -13.11
N ASP A 126 -11.05 0.68 -11.97
CA ASP A 126 -11.32 -0.63 -11.39
C ASP A 126 -11.90 -0.42 -9.99
N ALA A 127 -13.18 -0.75 -9.86
CA ALA A 127 -14.03 -0.30 -8.76
C ALA A 127 -13.50 -0.64 -7.37
N ASN A 128 -12.96 -1.85 -7.20
CA ASN A 128 -12.50 -2.34 -5.90
C ASN A 128 -11.14 -1.71 -5.48
N ARG A 129 -10.45 -1.00 -6.38
CA ARG A 129 -9.18 -0.30 -6.10
C ARG A 129 -9.34 0.99 -5.29
N PHE A 130 -10.54 1.55 -5.23
CA PHE A 130 -10.84 2.78 -4.49
C PHE A 130 -11.02 2.53 -2.98
N PHE A 131 -10.17 1.68 -2.41
CA PHE A 131 -10.32 1.12 -1.07
C PHE A 131 -9.37 1.78 -0.07
N LEU A 132 -9.91 2.22 1.07
CA LEU A 132 -9.15 2.52 2.28
C LEU A 132 -9.96 1.98 3.45
N GLY A 133 -9.37 1.09 4.25
CA GLY A 133 -10.08 0.51 5.37
C GLY A 133 -9.16 -0.03 6.45
N CYS A 134 -9.76 -0.38 7.58
CA CYS A 134 -9.06 -0.99 8.69
C CYS A 134 -9.88 -2.06 9.39
N VAL A 135 -9.17 -3.01 9.99
CA VAL A 135 -9.75 -4.08 10.83
C VAL A 135 -9.07 -4.11 12.19
N PHE A 136 -9.83 -4.46 13.21
CA PHE A 136 -9.28 -4.65 14.55
C PHE A 136 -8.49 -5.96 14.65
N LEU A 137 -7.28 -5.88 15.19
CA LEU A 137 -6.46 -7.06 15.53
C LEU A 137 -6.44 -7.27 17.04
N HIS A 138 -6.97 -8.41 17.48
CA HIS A 138 -6.83 -8.85 18.86
C HIS A 138 -5.49 -9.59 19.06
N LYS A 139 -4.81 -9.28 20.16
CA LYS A 139 -3.64 -10.02 20.62
C LYS A 139 -4.04 -11.09 21.62
N ASN A 140 -3.95 -12.35 21.22
CA ASN A 140 -4.33 -13.48 22.08
C ASN A 140 -3.34 -13.73 23.24
N LYS A 141 -3.69 -14.66 24.14
CA LYS A 141 -2.86 -15.07 25.29
C LYS A 141 -1.44 -15.51 24.90
N ASN A 142 -1.26 -16.01 23.68
CA ASN A 142 0.02 -16.43 23.13
C ASN A 142 0.75 -15.29 22.40
N LYS A 143 0.32 -14.03 22.61
CA LYS A 143 0.85 -12.82 21.97
C LYS A 143 0.71 -12.77 20.45
N GLN A 144 -0.14 -13.61 19.87
CA GLN A 144 -0.39 -13.64 18.42
C GLN A 144 -1.51 -12.68 18.06
N PHE A 145 -1.30 -11.92 16.99
CA PHE A 145 -2.31 -11.04 16.41
C PHE A 145 -3.24 -11.85 15.51
N ARG A 146 -4.55 -11.63 15.64
CA ARG A 146 -5.59 -12.23 14.80
C ARG A 146 -6.70 -11.23 14.56
N LEU A 147 -7.34 -11.31 13.40
CA LEU A 147 -8.60 -10.63 13.20
C LEU A 147 -9.65 -11.25 14.12
N SER A 148 -10.54 -10.41 14.64
CA SER A 148 -11.62 -10.85 15.51
C SER A 148 -12.87 -10.06 15.19
N LEU A 149 -13.96 -10.77 14.89
CA LEU A 149 -15.31 -10.26 15.02
C LEU A 149 -15.72 -10.60 16.45
N SER A 150 -15.66 -9.67 17.41
CA SER A 150 -16.30 -9.97 18.70
C SER A 150 -17.79 -9.66 18.58
N GLU A 151 -18.62 -10.69 18.61
CA GLU A 151 -20.07 -10.54 18.78
C GLU A 151 -20.35 -9.68 20.03
N GLY A 152 -20.96 -8.51 19.84
CA GLY A 152 -21.40 -7.64 20.93
C GLY A 152 -20.48 -6.48 21.31
N ASP A 153 -19.30 -6.32 20.69
CA ASP A 153 -18.49 -5.10 20.80
C ASP A 153 -18.37 -4.42 19.44
N ASN A 154 -19.18 -3.38 19.23
CA ASN A 154 -19.16 -2.55 18.02
C ASN A 154 -17.79 -1.91 17.78
N ASN A 155 -16.90 -1.86 18.77
CA ASN A 155 -15.57 -1.26 18.62
C ASN A 155 -14.56 -2.15 17.85
N THR A 156 -14.97 -3.35 17.42
CA THR A 156 -14.12 -4.30 16.69
C THR A 156 -14.52 -4.54 15.23
N ARG A 157 -15.63 -3.94 14.77
CA ARG A 157 -16.06 -4.02 13.37
C ARG A 157 -15.02 -3.39 12.46
N ALA A 158 -14.93 -3.91 11.23
CA ALA A 158 -14.15 -3.27 10.19
C ALA A 158 -14.68 -1.85 9.93
N ALA A 159 -13.84 -0.96 9.42
CA ALA A 159 -14.27 0.37 8.97
C ALA A 159 -13.63 0.70 7.62
N GLN A 160 -14.40 1.30 6.71
CA GLN A 160 -13.92 1.66 5.38
C GLN A 160 -14.35 3.06 4.97
N LEU A 161 -13.51 3.72 4.17
CA LEU A 161 -13.86 4.96 3.52
C LEU A 161 -14.96 4.72 2.47
N ARG A 162 -15.86 5.70 2.30
CA ARG A 162 -16.87 5.63 1.24
C ARG A 162 -16.20 5.41 -0.12
N CYS A 163 -16.65 4.39 -0.83
CA CYS A 163 -16.31 4.14 -2.23
C CYS A 163 -17.51 3.58 -3.01
N ASP A 164 -17.47 3.75 -4.33
CA ASP A 164 -18.39 3.15 -5.29
C ASP A 164 -17.61 2.69 -6.53
N ALA A 165 -18.32 2.22 -7.56
CA ALA A 165 -17.68 1.66 -8.75
C ALA A 165 -16.81 2.65 -9.56
N THR A 166 -16.90 3.95 -9.26
CA THR A 166 -16.28 5.03 -10.02
C THR A 166 -15.40 5.95 -9.18
N THR A 167 -15.53 5.92 -7.84
CA THR A 167 -14.78 6.83 -6.98
C THR A 167 -14.73 6.43 -5.49
N SER A 168 -13.99 7.20 -4.70
CA SER A 168 -14.01 7.21 -3.24
C SER A 168 -14.05 8.64 -2.70
N GLU A 169 -14.33 8.79 -1.41
CA GLU A 169 -14.22 10.10 -0.75
C GLU A 169 -12.83 10.72 -0.95
N LEU A 170 -11.75 9.93 -0.90
CA LEU A 170 -10.40 10.44 -1.12
C LEU A 170 -10.23 10.99 -2.54
N LEU A 171 -10.68 10.24 -3.57
CA LEU A 171 -10.61 10.72 -4.96
C LEU A 171 -11.48 11.96 -5.20
N ASP A 172 -12.65 12.04 -4.58
CA ASP A 172 -13.50 13.23 -4.69
C ASP A 172 -12.84 14.48 -4.12
N GLU A 173 -12.07 14.35 -3.05
CA GLU A 173 -11.31 15.48 -2.49
C GLU A 173 -10.08 15.80 -3.35
N ILE A 174 -9.36 14.79 -3.84
CA ILE A 174 -8.22 14.99 -4.78
C ILE A 174 -8.68 15.71 -6.06
N ARG A 175 -9.88 15.41 -6.58
CA ARG A 175 -10.46 16.10 -7.75
C ARG A 175 -10.70 17.58 -7.55
N ARG A 176 -10.94 18.01 -6.31
CA ARG A 176 -11.15 19.42 -5.94
C ARG A 176 -9.85 20.16 -5.70
N ASP A 177 -8.75 19.43 -5.49
CA ASP A 177 -7.44 20.02 -5.29
C ASP A 177 -6.86 20.51 -6.63
N THR A 178 -6.66 21.83 -6.70
CA THR A 178 -6.10 22.50 -7.88
C THR A 178 -4.75 21.94 -8.35
N LEU A 179 -3.98 21.30 -7.48
CA LEU A 179 -2.71 20.67 -7.82
C LEU A 179 -2.90 19.31 -8.51
N PHE A 180 -3.95 18.56 -8.15
CA PHE A 180 -4.17 17.19 -8.62
C PHE A 180 -5.33 17.02 -9.58
N THR A 181 -6.23 18.00 -9.68
CA THR A 181 -7.46 17.91 -10.48
C THR A 181 -7.20 17.44 -11.92
N ARG A 182 -6.10 17.88 -12.55
CA ARG A 182 -5.71 17.47 -13.91
C ARG A 182 -5.25 16.02 -14.05
N PHE A 183 -4.87 15.37 -12.95
CA PHE A 183 -4.44 13.96 -12.95
C PHE A 183 -5.60 12.99 -12.69
N CYS A 184 -6.74 13.48 -12.20
CA CYS A 184 -7.84 12.65 -11.72
C CYS A 184 -9.22 13.12 -12.20
N ASP A 185 -9.24 13.91 -13.29
CA ASP A 185 -10.47 14.38 -13.91
C ASP A 185 -11.43 13.20 -14.15
N LYS A 186 -12.71 13.42 -13.85
CA LYS A 186 -13.73 12.37 -13.91
C LYS A 186 -13.88 11.80 -15.32
N ASN A 187 -13.61 12.58 -16.36
CA ASN A 187 -13.78 12.17 -17.74
C ASN A 187 -12.46 11.80 -18.43
N ASP A 188 -11.34 12.40 -18.00
CA ASP A 188 -10.04 12.33 -18.69
C ASP A 188 -8.86 12.12 -17.73
N GLY A 189 -9.09 11.42 -16.61
CA GLY A 189 -8.06 11.12 -15.62
C GLY A 189 -6.87 10.36 -16.20
N ILE A 190 -5.68 10.62 -15.65
CA ILE A 190 -4.45 9.97 -16.10
C ILE A 190 -4.33 8.61 -15.38
N PRO A 191 -4.01 7.52 -16.09
CA PRO A 191 -3.74 6.21 -15.46
C PRO A 191 -2.54 6.25 -14.52
N GLY A 192 -2.54 5.41 -13.47
CA GLY A 192 -1.48 5.40 -12.46
C GLY A 192 -0.09 5.19 -13.07
N LYS A 193 0.06 4.18 -13.94
CA LYS A 193 1.30 3.86 -14.68
C LYS A 193 1.73 4.92 -15.72
N ASP A 194 0.91 5.96 -15.94
CA ASP A 194 1.20 7.13 -16.77
C ASP A 194 1.47 8.39 -15.89
N ASN A 195 1.85 8.22 -14.62
CA ASN A 195 2.02 9.29 -13.62
C ASN A 195 0.69 9.94 -13.18
N GLY A 196 -0.42 9.23 -13.31
CA GLY A 196 -1.71 9.58 -12.74
C GLY A 196 -1.78 9.34 -11.23
N ILE A 197 -2.99 9.39 -10.65
CA ILE A 197 -3.18 9.02 -9.24
C ILE A 197 -2.88 7.53 -9.07
N ASP A 198 -1.97 7.24 -8.17
CA ASP A 198 -1.57 5.89 -7.79
C ASP A 198 -1.02 5.92 -6.36
N ILE A 199 -1.74 5.32 -5.42
CA ILE A 199 -1.43 5.27 -4.00
C ILE A 199 -0.83 3.91 -3.68
N GLU A 200 0.33 3.87 -3.07
CA GLU A 200 0.91 2.59 -2.66
C GLU A 200 1.15 2.61 -1.15
N GLY A 201 2.23 3.26 -0.71
CA GLY A 201 2.62 3.22 0.69
C GLY A 201 1.58 3.72 1.70
N LEU A 202 1.54 3.08 2.87
CA LEU A 202 0.66 3.47 3.98
C LEU A 202 1.42 3.42 5.30
N ALA A 203 1.22 4.42 6.16
CA ALA A 203 1.80 4.43 7.50
C ALA A 203 0.88 5.10 8.53
N CYS A 204 0.68 4.48 9.68
CA CYS A 204 -0.16 4.97 10.77
C CYS A 204 0.67 5.81 11.75
N ALA A 205 0.27 7.05 12.01
CA ALA A 205 0.86 7.87 13.05
C ALA A 205 0.10 7.74 14.39
N ARG A 206 0.81 7.97 15.50
CA ARG A 206 0.30 7.74 16.88
C ARG A 206 -0.90 8.60 17.29
N ASN A 207 -1.25 9.61 16.51
CA ASN A 207 -2.34 10.56 16.78
C ASN A 207 -3.61 10.25 15.96
N GLY A 208 -3.75 9.02 15.46
CA GLY A 208 -4.87 8.62 14.61
C GLY A 208 -4.78 9.17 13.18
N ARG A 209 -3.63 9.75 12.79
CA ARG A 209 -3.40 10.12 11.39
C ARG A 209 -2.96 8.90 10.59
N VAL A 210 -3.40 8.84 9.35
CA VAL A 210 -2.98 7.84 8.37
C VAL A 210 -2.26 8.56 7.25
N LEU A 211 -1.05 8.14 6.94
CA LEU A 211 -0.27 8.66 5.83
C LEU A 211 -0.47 7.73 4.64
N VAL A 212 -0.75 8.29 3.47
CA VAL A 212 -0.72 7.56 2.20
C VAL A 212 0.32 8.18 1.28
N GLY A 213 1.23 7.35 0.79
CA GLY A 213 2.27 7.72 -0.15
C GLY A 213 1.77 7.58 -1.57
N MET A 214 2.02 8.59 -2.40
CA MET A 214 1.68 8.53 -3.82
C MET A 214 2.86 8.04 -4.63
N ARG A 215 2.69 6.93 -5.34
CA ARG A 215 3.55 6.58 -6.48
C ARG A 215 3.41 7.65 -7.55
N GLY A 216 2.18 8.05 -7.85
CA GLY A 216 1.89 9.12 -8.80
C GLY A 216 0.75 10.01 -8.31
N PRO A 217 0.75 11.30 -8.70
CA PRO A 217 1.72 11.96 -9.56
C PRO A 217 3.01 12.39 -8.83
N VAL A 218 4.12 12.34 -9.55
CA VAL A 218 5.35 13.07 -9.20
C VAL A 218 5.39 14.37 -9.99
N LEU A 219 5.52 15.50 -9.30
CA LEU A 219 5.39 16.85 -9.87
C LEU A 219 6.75 17.51 -10.05
N ARG A 220 7.25 17.51 -11.30
CA ARG A 220 8.62 17.99 -11.63
C ARG A 220 9.70 17.40 -10.71
N GLY A 221 9.54 16.12 -10.37
CA GLY A 221 10.46 15.36 -9.53
C GLY A 221 10.17 15.37 -8.03
N ILE A 222 9.07 16.02 -7.60
CA ILE A 222 8.65 16.07 -6.21
C ILE A 222 7.54 15.06 -5.95
N ALA A 223 7.80 14.15 -5.01
CA ALA A 223 6.87 13.14 -4.52
C ALA A 223 5.99 13.70 -3.40
N ILE A 224 4.92 12.97 -3.07
CA ILE A 224 3.88 13.50 -2.19
C ILE A 224 3.38 12.41 -1.24
N VAL A 225 3.29 12.77 0.04
CA VAL A 225 2.54 12.04 1.07
C VAL A 225 1.29 12.84 1.40
N LEU A 226 0.13 12.20 1.44
CA LEU A 226 -1.10 12.77 1.99
C LEU A 226 -1.26 12.32 3.43
N GLU A 227 -1.36 13.27 4.35
CA GLU A 227 -1.77 13.02 5.73
C GLU A 227 -3.29 13.11 5.81
N LEU A 228 -3.90 12.01 6.24
CA LEU A 228 -5.34 11.83 6.41
C LEU A 228 -5.70 11.81 7.90
N ALA A 229 -6.94 12.19 8.18
CA ALA A 229 -7.52 12.15 9.51
C ALA A 229 -8.93 11.54 9.46
N PRO A 230 -9.02 10.20 9.35
CA PRO A 230 -10.30 9.51 9.28
C PRO A 230 -10.98 9.45 10.66
N GLU A 231 -12.25 9.78 10.71
CA GLU A 231 -13.13 9.54 11.85
C GLU A 231 -14.08 8.38 11.54
N ARG A 232 -14.34 7.55 12.55
CA ARG A 232 -15.25 6.40 12.42
C ARG A 232 -16.67 6.81 12.75
N ILE A 233 -17.61 6.38 11.92
CA ILE A 233 -19.05 6.59 12.04
C ILE A 233 -19.71 5.23 11.98
N ASP A 234 -20.44 4.88 13.04
CA ASP A 234 -21.17 3.62 13.13
C ASP A 234 -22.17 3.47 11.97
N SER A 235 -22.13 2.31 11.30
CA SER A 235 -23.04 1.96 10.21
C SER A 235 -23.56 0.53 10.44
N PRO A 236 -24.66 0.37 11.18
CA PRO A 236 -25.12 -0.94 11.63
C PRO A 236 -25.68 -1.84 10.53
N ASP A 237 -26.12 -1.25 9.41
CA ASP A 237 -26.76 -1.99 8.29
C ASP A 237 -25.77 -2.43 7.20
N THR A 238 -24.47 -2.24 7.43
CA THR A 238 -23.37 -2.58 6.51
C THR A 238 -22.44 -3.63 7.14
N LYS A 239 -21.50 -4.20 6.38
CA LYS A 239 -20.47 -5.11 6.94
C LYS A 239 -19.42 -4.36 7.75
N ALA A 240 -19.06 -3.17 7.26
CA ALA A 240 -18.08 -2.28 7.87
C ALA A 240 -18.72 -0.94 8.26
N ASP A 241 -18.21 -0.33 9.33
CA ASP A 241 -18.53 1.05 9.67
C ASP A 241 -17.93 2.02 8.65
N GLN A 242 -18.45 3.24 8.62
CA GLN A 242 -17.97 4.26 7.71
C GLN A 242 -16.78 5.00 8.31
N LEU A 243 -15.74 5.20 7.51
CA LEU A 243 -14.72 6.22 7.75
C LEU A 243 -15.10 7.49 6.99
N GLN A 244 -14.90 8.64 7.62
CA GLN A 244 -15.09 9.96 7.03
C GLN A 244 -13.83 10.80 7.22
N LEU A 245 -13.34 11.44 6.16
CA LEU A 245 -12.16 12.30 6.26
C LEU A 245 -12.53 13.65 6.89
N THR A 246 -11.67 14.13 7.80
CA THR A 246 -11.81 15.45 8.43
C THR A 246 -10.98 16.51 7.72
N LYS A 247 -11.40 17.78 7.84
CA LYS A 247 -10.72 18.93 7.25
C LYS A 247 -9.47 19.25 8.07
N ILE A 248 -8.30 18.91 7.52
CA ILE A 248 -7.01 19.10 8.18
C ILE A 248 -5.97 19.77 7.28
N GLY A 249 -6.33 20.10 6.04
CA GLY A 249 -5.45 20.72 5.07
C GLY A 249 -5.89 22.12 4.67
N PRO A 250 -5.06 22.79 3.85
CA PRO A 250 -5.27 24.18 3.49
C PRO A 250 -6.58 24.34 2.74
N THR A 251 -7.21 25.52 2.89
CA THR A 251 -8.47 25.85 2.20
C THR A 251 -9.63 24.87 2.48
N GLY A 252 -9.55 24.12 3.59
CA GLY A 252 -10.57 23.16 3.99
C GLY A 252 -10.50 21.81 3.28
N LEU A 253 -9.35 21.48 2.65
CA LEU A 253 -9.08 20.13 2.15
C LEU A 253 -9.12 19.11 3.28
N LYS A 254 -9.60 17.90 2.97
CA LYS A 254 -9.72 16.81 3.95
C LYS A 254 -8.45 15.97 4.12
N TYR A 255 -7.34 16.49 3.64
CA TYR A 255 -6.01 15.93 3.79
C TYR A 255 -4.99 17.05 3.72
N ARG A 256 -3.80 16.80 4.25
CA ARG A 256 -2.65 17.72 4.16
C ARG A 256 -1.56 17.12 3.29
N ARG A 257 -0.91 17.93 2.46
CA ARG A 257 0.19 17.46 1.59
C ARG A 257 1.54 17.70 2.24
N HIS A 258 2.41 16.70 2.10
CA HIS A 258 3.83 16.80 2.38
C HIS A 258 4.59 16.48 1.10
N PHE A 259 5.50 17.36 0.70
CA PHE A 259 6.23 17.30 -0.56
C PHE A 259 7.66 16.85 -0.32
N LEU A 260 8.15 15.85 -1.05
CA LEU A 260 9.45 15.21 -0.80
C LEU A 260 10.31 15.19 -2.06
N ASP A 261 11.58 15.59 -1.94
CA ASP A 261 12.59 15.36 -2.99
C ASP A 261 13.15 13.93 -2.87
N LEU A 262 12.50 12.98 -3.55
CA LEU A 262 12.94 11.58 -3.65
C LEU A 262 13.72 11.34 -4.95
N ALA A 263 14.48 12.34 -5.42
CA ALA A 263 15.25 12.27 -6.64
C ALA A 263 14.42 11.85 -7.88
N GLY A 264 13.21 12.40 -7.99
CA GLY A 264 12.31 12.13 -9.12
C GLY A 264 11.48 10.84 -9.03
N HIS A 265 11.58 10.10 -7.94
CA HIS A 265 10.83 8.85 -7.71
C HIS A 265 9.51 9.12 -6.99
N GLY A 266 8.52 8.28 -7.22
CA GLY A 266 7.29 8.18 -6.44
C GLY A 266 7.48 7.30 -5.20
N ILE A 267 6.45 7.20 -4.36
CA ILE A 267 6.47 6.40 -3.13
C ILE A 267 5.84 5.04 -3.40
N ARG A 268 6.58 3.96 -3.11
CA ARG A 268 6.12 2.57 -3.14
C ARG A 268 5.56 2.14 -1.81
N ASP A 269 6.33 2.37 -0.74
CA ASP A 269 5.92 1.96 0.59
C ASP A 269 6.52 2.84 1.69
N LEU A 270 5.88 2.83 2.86
CA LEU A 270 6.19 3.65 4.02
C LEU A 270 6.36 2.77 5.25
N CYS A 271 7.48 2.90 5.96
CA CYS A 271 7.74 2.09 7.16
C CYS A 271 8.32 2.93 8.30
N TRP A 272 7.70 2.88 9.47
CA TRP A 272 8.21 3.59 10.65
C TRP A 272 9.45 2.91 11.26
N ASP A 273 10.51 3.68 11.50
CA ASP A 273 11.65 3.30 12.32
C ASP A 273 11.89 4.32 13.44
N GLY A 274 11.45 3.98 14.66
CA GLY A 274 11.47 4.92 15.77
C GLY A 274 10.65 6.16 15.42
N ASP A 275 11.26 7.34 15.39
CA ASP A 275 10.62 8.60 14.98
C ASP A 275 10.87 8.97 13.50
N ASP A 276 11.68 8.18 12.80
CA ASP A 276 12.01 8.36 11.39
C ASP A 276 11.01 7.59 10.52
N LEU A 277 10.74 8.08 9.32
CA LEU A 277 9.96 7.37 8.30
C LEU A 277 10.90 6.88 7.19
N LEU A 278 10.96 5.56 7.00
CA LEU A 278 11.58 4.94 5.84
C LEU A 278 10.59 4.97 4.67
N ILE A 279 11.11 5.25 3.49
CA ILE A 279 10.33 5.43 2.27
C ILE A 279 11.01 4.59 1.18
N LEU A 280 10.32 3.57 0.69
CA LEU A 280 10.70 2.91 -0.55
C LEU A 280 10.23 3.79 -1.71
N ALA A 281 11.16 4.19 -2.57
CA ALA A 281 10.90 5.10 -3.68
C ALA A 281 11.22 4.41 -5.01
N GLY A 282 10.31 4.54 -5.97
CA GLY A 282 10.38 3.85 -7.26
C GLY A 282 9.88 4.71 -8.43
N PRO A 283 10.11 4.28 -9.68
CA PRO A 283 9.64 4.99 -10.86
C PRO A 283 8.11 5.00 -10.94
N THR A 284 7.53 6.10 -11.40
CA THR A 284 6.07 6.23 -11.51
C THR A 284 5.51 5.45 -12.71
N THR A 285 6.30 5.30 -13.76
CA THR A 285 5.94 4.58 -14.98
C THR A 285 6.45 3.14 -14.96
N GLY A 286 6.19 2.38 -16.03
CA GLY A 286 6.76 1.03 -16.21
C GLY A 286 8.26 1.01 -16.51
N LEU A 287 9.02 2.05 -16.13
CA LEU A 287 10.47 2.06 -16.24
C LEU A 287 11.05 1.11 -15.20
N ASP A 288 12.04 0.34 -15.61
CA ASP A 288 12.76 -0.57 -14.73
C ASP A 288 13.98 0.15 -14.16
N SER A 289 13.72 1.00 -13.16
CA SER A 289 14.76 1.74 -12.42
C SER A 289 14.96 1.11 -11.04
N PRO A 290 16.21 0.96 -10.57
CA PRO A 290 16.46 0.50 -9.21
C PRO A 290 15.70 1.34 -8.18
N PRO A 291 15.00 0.71 -7.22
CA PRO A 291 14.36 1.46 -6.15
C PRO A 291 15.41 2.11 -5.26
N LEU A 292 14.99 3.16 -4.57
CA LEU A 292 15.79 3.88 -3.59
C LEU A 292 15.10 3.82 -2.23
N ILE A 293 15.87 3.82 -1.15
CA ILE A 293 15.32 3.98 0.19
C ILE A 293 15.74 5.34 0.72
N PHE A 294 14.76 6.10 1.18
CA PHE A 294 14.97 7.36 1.87
C PHE A 294 14.55 7.24 3.32
N ARG A 295 15.21 8.01 4.18
CA ARG A 295 14.85 8.14 5.59
C ARG A 295 14.54 9.59 5.88
N TRP A 296 13.27 9.88 6.14
CA TRP A 296 12.84 11.17 6.66
C TRP A 296 13.04 11.20 8.17
N LYS A 297 14.07 11.92 8.61
CA LYS A 297 14.48 12.05 10.01
C LYS A 297 13.43 12.80 10.83
N ALA A 298 13.09 12.23 11.98
CA ALA A 298 12.10 12.77 12.92
C ALA A 298 10.74 13.12 12.27
N ALA A 299 10.35 12.40 11.21
CA ALA A 299 9.12 12.62 10.45
C ALA A 299 7.88 12.67 11.34
N ARG A 300 7.84 11.87 12.43
CA ARG A 300 6.72 11.90 13.40
C ARG A 300 6.42 13.28 13.96
N LYS A 301 7.41 14.16 14.06
CA LYS A 301 7.20 15.53 14.57
C LYS A 301 6.44 16.41 13.58
N ALA A 302 6.35 16.02 12.31
CA ALA A 302 5.65 16.76 11.27
C ALA A 302 4.12 16.54 11.32
N PHE A 303 3.63 15.40 11.82
CA PHE A 303 2.23 15.00 11.66
C PHE A 303 1.33 15.40 12.85
N GLY A 304 0.12 15.88 12.53
CA GLY A 304 -0.94 16.28 13.45
C GLY A 304 -0.58 17.32 14.53
N LYS A 305 0.44 18.14 14.28
CA LYS A 305 0.77 19.32 15.11
C LYS A 305 0.77 20.64 14.32
N MET A 306 0.48 20.57 13.03
CA MET A 306 0.48 21.71 12.12
C MET A 306 -0.90 22.38 12.10
N SER A 307 -0.95 23.69 11.93
CA SER A 307 -2.22 24.42 11.71
C SER A 307 -2.82 24.04 10.36
N ASP A 308 -4.14 24.07 10.18
CA ASP A 308 -4.82 23.58 8.97
C ASP A 308 -4.24 24.11 7.64
N ASP A 309 -3.74 25.35 7.60
CA ASP A 309 -3.19 25.97 6.38
C ASP A 309 -1.69 25.68 6.10
N GLU A 310 -1.01 24.92 6.96
CA GLU A 310 0.44 24.68 6.80
C GLU A 310 0.73 23.48 5.88
N GLU A 311 1.72 23.58 5.00
CA GLU A 311 2.24 22.43 4.22
C GLU A 311 3.76 22.47 4.21
N LYS A 312 4.40 21.34 3.95
CA LYS A 312 5.86 21.22 4.06
C LYS A 312 6.52 20.65 2.82
N PHE A 313 7.65 21.26 2.47
CA PHE A 313 8.63 20.72 1.54
C PHE A 313 9.80 20.14 2.32
N ILE A 314 10.11 18.89 2.04
CA ILE A 314 11.14 18.10 2.70
C ILE A 314 12.19 17.83 1.63
N TRP A 315 13.24 18.65 1.67
CA TRP A 315 14.33 18.58 0.70
C TRP A 315 15.36 17.52 1.11
N ARG A 316 15.86 16.80 0.10
CA ARG A 316 16.94 15.84 0.25
C ARG A 316 18.16 16.53 0.87
N SER A 317 18.65 15.96 1.96
CA SER A 317 19.80 16.47 2.70
C SER A 317 20.30 15.42 3.68
N GLU A 318 21.53 15.55 4.14
CA GLU A 318 22.13 14.60 5.10
C GLU A 318 21.47 14.62 6.50
N TYR A 319 20.61 15.61 6.78
CA TYR A 319 20.02 15.83 8.11
C TYR A 319 18.51 15.61 8.18
N VAL A 320 17.78 15.78 7.07
CA VAL A 320 16.32 15.75 7.06
C VAL A 320 15.79 14.57 6.24
N LEU A 321 16.22 14.43 4.99
CA LEU A 321 15.76 13.38 4.09
C LEU A 321 16.97 12.73 3.43
N VAL A 322 17.42 11.64 4.05
CA VAL A 322 18.69 10.99 3.76
C VAL A 322 18.44 9.79 2.87
N GLN A 323 19.04 9.76 1.68
CA GLN A 323 19.08 8.55 0.87
C GLN A 323 19.94 7.49 1.58
N GLN A 324 19.33 6.35 1.90
CA GLN A 324 20.02 5.24 2.55
C GLN A 324 20.85 4.48 1.52
N CYS A 325 22.11 4.22 1.85
CA CYS A 325 22.91 3.24 1.13
C CYS A 325 22.66 1.90 1.82
N LEU A 326 21.71 1.12 1.28
CA LEU A 326 21.57 -0.26 1.71
C LEU A 326 22.89 -0.97 1.39
N GLY A 327 23.38 -1.78 2.33
CA GLY A 327 24.71 -2.39 2.23
C GLY A 327 24.94 -3.07 0.87
N SER A 328 26.21 -3.30 0.51
CA SER A 328 26.65 -3.84 -0.80
C SER A 328 26.01 -5.16 -1.22
N THR A 329 25.20 -5.77 -0.35
CA THR A 329 24.46 -6.99 -0.58
C THR A 329 23.11 -6.78 -1.27
N TRP A 330 22.42 -5.65 -1.12
CA TRP A 330 21.16 -5.42 -1.85
C TRP A 330 21.48 -5.20 -3.32
N LYS A 331 21.25 -6.24 -4.13
CA LYS A 331 21.50 -6.18 -5.56
C LYS A 331 20.30 -5.53 -6.23
N GLN A 332 20.61 -4.67 -7.19
CA GLN A 332 19.59 -4.08 -8.05
C GLN A 332 18.81 -5.18 -8.77
N VAL A 333 17.53 -4.88 -8.96
CA VAL A 333 16.47 -5.64 -9.61
C VAL A 333 16.94 -6.40 -10.85
N GLU A 334 16.50 -7.66 -11.02
CA GLU A 334 16.65 -8.40 -12.27
C GLU A 334 15.69 -7.80 -13.30
N ALA A 335 16.18 -7.38 -14.47
CA ALA A 335 15.34 -6.66 -15.43
C ALA A 335 14.04 -7.42 -15.76
N GLY A 336 12.89 -6.76 -15.55
CA GLY A 336 11.55 -7.29 -15.75
C GLY A 336 11.04 -8.26 -14.68
N ALA A 337 11.71 -8.35 -13.54
CA ALA A 337 11.31 -9.12 -12.36
C ALA A 337 11.76 -8.37 -11.09
N ASP A 338 11.50 -8.90 -9.89
CA ASP A 338 12.04 -8.37 -8.61
C ASP A 338 11.75 -6.87 -8.37
N HIS A 339 10.56 -6.39 -8.75
CA HIS A 339 10.17 -5.01 -8.52
C HIS A 339 9.89 -4.82 -7.03
N ALA A 340 10.75 -4.09 -6.30
CA ALA A 340 10.52 -3.88 -4.87
C ALA A 340 9.29 -3.00 -4.69
N GLU A 341 8.29 -3.51 -3.98
CA GLU A 341 7.02 -2.82 -3.75
C GLU A 341 6.71 -2.68 -2.24
N ALA A 342 7.26 -3.52 -1.36
CA ALA A 342 6.96 -3.47 0.07
C ALA A 342 8.20 -3.57 0.97
N ILE A 343 8.18 -2.84 2.09
CA ILE A 343 9.21 -2.83 3.13
C ILE A 343 8.63 -2.92 4.54
N ALA A 344 9.28 -3.69 5.41
CA ALA A 344 8.99 -3.65 6.84
C ALA A 344 10.25 -3.87 7.67
N LEU A 345 10.29 -3.33 8.89
CA LEU A 345 11.36 -3.66 9.83
C LEU A 345 11.31 -5.16 10.16
N PHE A 346 12.40 -5.86 9.87
CA PHE A 346 12.57 -7.24 10.33
C PHE A 346 12.94 -7.25 11.81
N ASP A 347 13.85 -6.34 12.21
CA ASP A 347 14.20 -6.00 13.57
C ASP A 347 14.76 -4.56 13.63
N LYS A 348 15.46 -4.19 14.71
CA LYS A 348 15.99 -2.83 14.92
C LYS A 348 17.12 -2.43 13.96
N LYS A 349 17.71 -3.38 13.22
CA LYS A 349 18.87 -3.15 12.36
C LYS A 349 18.65 -3.59 10.92
N HIS A 350 17.61 -4.38 10.68
CA HIS A 350 17.39 -4.98 9.38
C HIS A 350 16.02 -4.62 8.81
N LEU A 351 16.00 -4.32 7.52
CA LEU A 351 14.80 -4.12 6.71
C LEU A 351 14.52 -5.38 5.90
N MET A 352 13.26 -5.78 5.86
CA MET A 352 12.73 -6.80 4.98
C MET A 352 12.16 -6.14 3.73
N ILE A 353 12.48 -6.67 2.55
CA ILE A 353 12.03 -6.16 1.25
C ILE A 353 11.32 -7.28 0.50
N GLY A 354 10.09 -7.02 0.06
CA GLY A 354 9.33 -7.88 -0.81
C GLY A 354 9.10 -7.27 -2.19
N TYR A 355 8.66 -8.13 -3.10
CA TYR A 355 8.74 -7.88 -4.53
C TYR A 355 7.43 -8.23 -5.24
N ASP A 356 6.97 -7.33 -6.09
CA ASP A 356 6.09 -7.68 -7.20
C ASP A 356 6.89 -8.38 -8.30
N SER A 357 6.20 -9.27 -9.03
CA SER A 357 6.76 -10.06 -10.13
C SER A 357 8.12 -10.69 -9.76
N PRO A 358 8.24 -11.38 -8.61
CA PRO A 358 9.50 -11.94 -8.15
C PRO A 358 10.07 -12.92 -9.17
N SER A 359 11.39 -12.86 -9.36
CA SER A 359 12.14 -13.75 -10.23
C SER A 359 11.89 -15.22 -9.85
N THR A 360 11.89 -16.10 -10.83
CA THR A 360 11.71 -17.54 -10.60
C THR A 360 12.76 -18.12 -9.66
N LYS A 361 13.93 -17.48 -9.54
CA LYS A 361 15.01 -17.84 -8.60
C LYS A 361 14.63 -17.64 -7.13
N ARG A 362 13.63 -16.78 -6.83
CA ARG A 362 13.10 -16.57 -5.48
C ARG A 362 12.16 -17.69 -5.03
N PHE A 363 11.79 -18.60 -5.92
CA PHE A 363 10.90 -19.71 -5.61
C PHE A 363 11.67 -21.02 -5.47
N HIS A 364 11.71 -21.54 -4.26
CA HIS A 364 12.26 -22.88 -4.00
C HIS A 364 11.23 -23.99 -4.23
N LYS A 365 9.94 -23.65 -4.09
CA LYS A 365 8.78 -24.51 -4.37
C LYS A 365 7.59 -23.60 -4.76
N PRO A 366 6.53 -24.14 -5.39
CA PRO A 366 5.32 -23.36 -5.68
C PRO A 366 4.78 -22.69 -4.42
N ALA A 367 4.31 -21.45 -4.58
CA ALA A 367 3.74 -20.64 -3.50
C ALA A 367 4.67 -20.38 -2.30
N SER A 368 5.99 -20.41 -2.52
CA SER A 368 6.92 -19.89 -1.54
C SER A 368 8.00 -19.03 -2.15
N VAL A 369 8.01 -17.77 -1.74
CA VAL A 369 8.87 -16.70 -2.25
C VAL A 369 9.90 -16.31 -1.20
N ILE A 370 11.11 -16.02 -1.65
CA ILE A 370 12.20 -15.51 -0.83
C ILE A 370 12.17 -13.98 -0.83
N VAL A 371 12.15 -13.39 0.37
CA VAL A 371 12.30 -11.95 0.60
C VAL A 371 13.69 -11.65 1.18
N ASP A 372 14.17 -10.44 0.90
CA ASP A 372 15.53 -10.04 1.27
C ASP A 372 15.54 -9.34 2.62
N ILE A 373 16.52 -9.69 3.47
CA ILE A 373 16.82 -8.98 4.71
C ILE A 373 18.14 -8.24 4.57
N VAL A 374 18.09 -6.92 4.67
CA VAL A 374 19.21 -6.00 4.43
C VAL A 374 19.49 -5.14 5.66
N ASP A 375 20.75 -4.74 5.85
CA ASP A 375 21.15 -3.83 6.92
C ASP A 375 20.67 -2.40 6.63
N LEU A 376 20.14 -1.73 7.67
CA LEU A 376 19.66 -0.33 7.65
C LEU A 376 20.73 0.71 7.97
#